data_AF-A0A6B1DHQ3-F1
#
_entry.id   AF-A0A6B1DHQ3-F1
#
_cell.length_a   1.000
_cell.length_b   1.000
_cell.length_c   1.000
_cell.angle_alpha   90.00
_cell.angle_beta   90.00
_cell.angle_gamma   90.00
#
_symmetry.space_group_name_H-M   'P 1'
#
loop_
_entity.id
_entity.type
_entity.pdbx_description
1 polymer ?
#
loop_
_entity_poly.entity_id
_entity_poly.type
_entity_poly.pdbx_seq_one_letter_code
_entity_poly.pdbx_strand_id
1 'polypeptide(L)'
;MAPRKPFLLRTDPDVLDALQRWASDELRSVNGQIDFILRRALQQAGRMPSRRARRPASAQASADEANAEQRPPGPSPADETGERSP
;
A
#
# COMPACT_ATOMS: atom_id res chain seq x y z
N MET A 1 -8.06 12.84 -2.96
CA MET A 1 -6.65 12.88 -2.52
C MET A 1 -6.48 11.84 -1.42
N ALA A 2 -5.47 10.97 -1.45
CA ALA A 2 -5.25 10.03 -0.34
C ALA A 2 -4.94 10.81 0.95
N PRO A 3 -5.47 10.39 2.12
CA PRO A 3 -5.21 11.08 3.38
C PRO A 3 -3.72 11.07 3.70
N ARG A 4 -3.15 12.24 4.00
CA ARG A 4 -1.77 12.38 4.48
C ARG A 4 -1.79 12.27 6.00
N LYS A 5 -1.02 11.32 6.56
CA LYS A 5 -0.87 11.19 8.00
C LYS A 5 0.20 12.19 8.48
N PRO A 6 -0.13 13.17 9.34
CA PRO A 6 0.87 14.06 9.91
C PRO A 6 1.81 13.26 10.82
N PHE A 7 3.08 13.65 10.86
CA PHE A 7 4.08 13.10 11.77
C PHE A 7 5.01 14.21 12.24
N LEU A 8 5.53 14.08 13.46
CA LEU A 8 6.53 15.01 14.00
C LEU A 8 7.92 14.54 13.60
N LEU A 9 8.68 15.41 12.93
CA LEU A 9 10.07 15.17 12.57
C LEU A 9 10.97 15.92 13.55
N ARG A 10 11.82 15.18 14.27
CA ARG A 10 12.94 15.77 15.01
C ARG A 10 14.15 15.83 14.07
N THR A 11 14.71 17.02 13.91
CA THR A 11 15.87 17.26 13.05
C THR A 11 16.74 18.33 13.68
N ASP A 12 18.00 18.36 13.27
CA ASP A 12 18.91 19.48 13.54
C ASP A 12 18.32 20.77 12.93
N PRO A 13 18.33 21.90 13.66
CA PRO A 13 17.86 23.19 13.15
C PRO A 13 18.61 23.65 11.88
N ASP A 14 19.91 23.42 11.78
CA ASP A 14 20.70 23.86 10.62
C ASP A 14 20.28 23.09 9.34
N VAL A 15 19.92 21.82 9.50
CA VAL A 15 19.37 21.00 8.41
C VAL A 15 18.00 21.53 7.97
N LEU A 16 17.15 21.94 8.92
CA LEU A 16 15.85 22.51 8.60
C LEU A 16 15.99 23.83 7.84
N ASP A 17 16.95 24.67 8.21
CA ASP A 17 17.23 25.93 7.52
C ASP A 17 17.76 25.71 6.09
N ALA A 18 18.67 24.74 5.91
CA ALA A 18 19.15 24.36 4.59
C ALA A 18 18.00 23.85 3.69
N LEU A 19 17.09 23.02 4.24
CA LEU A 19 15.91 22.53 3.54
C LEU A 19 14.93 23.65 3.16
N GLN A 20 14.74 24.64 4.04
CA GLN A 20 13.89 25.80 3.76
C GLN A 20 14.43 26.61 2.58
N ARG A 21 15.73 26.92 2.57
CA ARG A 21 16.37 27.66 1.48
C ARG A 21 16.24 26.91 0.15
N TRP A 22 16.57 25.61 0.13
CA TRP A 22 16.45 24.81 -1.08
C TRP A 22 15.00 24.72 -1.58
N ALA A 23 14.02 24.58 -0.67
CA ALA A 23 12.61 24.59 -1.06
C ALA A 23 12.21 25.95 -1.68
N SER A 24 12.69 27.07 -1.13
CA SER A 24 12.46 28.40 -1.69
C SER A 24 13.06 28.56 -3.09
N ASP A 25 14.28 28.07 -3.31
CA ASP A 25 14.96 28.13 -4.62
C ASP A 25 14.18 27.36 -5.71
N GLU A 26 13.52 26.26 -5.32
CA GLU A 26 12.68 25.45 -6.22
C GLU A 26 11.19 25.89 -6.26
N LEU A 27 10.84 27.00 -5.61
CA LEU A 27 9.44 27.47 -5.47
C LEU A 27 8.50 26.38 -4.91
N ARG A 28 8.98 25.63 -3.92
CA ARG A 28 8.27 24.52 -3.28
C ARG A 28 8.02 24.81 -1.81
N SER A 29 6.96 24.20 -1.25
CA SER A 29 6.83 24.12 0.20
C SER A 29 7.88 23.18 0.79
N VAL A 30 8.29 23.46 2.03
CA VAL A 30 9.23 22.61 2.79
C VAL A 30 8.73 21.17 2.89
N ASN A 31 7.44 20.97 3.17
CA ASN A 31 6.82 19.64 3.21
C ASN A 31 6.89 18.93 1.85
N GLY A 32 6.71 19.66 0.75
CA GLY A 32 6.87 19.11 -0.59
C GLY A 32 8.30 18.70 -0.88
N GLN A 33 9.28 19.49 -0.39
CA GLN A 33 10.69 19.22 -0.59
C GLN A 33 11.13 17.97 0.18
N ILE A 34 10.69 17.85 1.43
CA ILE A 34 10.91 16.67 2.26
C ILE A 34 10.32 15.42 1.59
N ASP A 35 9.07 15.46 1.12
CA ASP A 35 8.45 14.31 0.43
C ASP A 35 9.22 13.92 -0.84
N PHE A 36 9.67 14.90 -1.64
CA PHE A 36 10.48 14.64 -2.83
C PHE A 36 11.79 13.92 -2.50
N ILE A 37 12.56 14.46 -1.54
CA ILE A 37 13.84 13.88 -1.10
C ILE A 37 13.64 12.46 -0.57
N LEU A 38 12.66 12.27 0.33
CA LEU A 38 12.38 10.96 0.94
C LEU A 38 11.97 9.93 -0.11
N ARG A 39 11.12 10.31 -1.08
CA ARG A 39 10.72 9.40 -2.17
C ARG A 39 11.92 8.96 -3.00
N ARG A 40 12.77 9.90 -3.37
CA ARG A 40 13.98 9.62 -4.15
C ARG A 40 14.93 8.71 -3.37
N ALA A 41 15.20 9.02 -2.10
CA ALA A 41 16.06 8.22 -1.24
C ALA A 41 15.52 6.78 -1.07
N LEU A 42 14.21 6.61 -0.84
CA LEU A 42 13.57 5.30 -0.75
C LEU A 42 13.64 4.51 -2.06
N GLN A 43 13.50 5.17 -3.20
CA GLN A 43 13.65 4.53 -4.52
C GLN A 43 15.09 4.07 -4.75
N GLN A 44 16.06 4.94 -4.47
CA GLN A 44 17.50 4.63 -4.61
C GLN A 44 17.93 3.50 -3.67
N ALA A 45 17.37 3.45 -2.47
CA ALA A 45 17.61 2.36 -1.52
C ALA A 45 16.83 1.07 -1.82
N GLY A 46 15.98 1.05 -2.86
CA GLY A 46 15.10 -0.09 -3.17
C GLY A 46 14.04 -0.39 -2.09
N ARG A 47 13.71 0.60 -1.26
CA ARG A 47 12.77 0.50 -0.13
C ARG A 47 11.39 1.09 -0.42
N MET A 48 11.19 1.68 -1.59
CA MET A 48 9.88 2.19 -1.98
C MET A 48 8.87 1.03 -2.09
N PRO A 49 7.76 1.04 -1.35
CA PRO A 49 6.77 -0.02 -1.43
C PRO A 49 6.19 -0.10 -2.85
N SER A 50 6.22 -1.31 -3.42
CA SER A 50 5.57 -1.58 -4.70
C SER A 50 4.07 -1.34 -4.57
N ARG A 51 3.43 -0.88 -5.64
CA ARG A 51 2.00 -0.50 -5.66
C ARG A 51 1.07 -1.63 -5.16
N ARG A 52 1.54 -2.89 -5.21
CA ARG A 52 0.86 -4.08 -4.69
C ARG A 52 0.77 -4.12 -3.16
N ALA A 53 1.78 -3.62 -2.44
CA ALA A 53 1.83 -3.58 -0.97
C ALA A 53 1.01 -2.44 -0.34
N ARG A 54 0.44 -1.54 -1.16
CA ARG A 54 -0.36 -0.40 -0.70
C ARG A 54 -1.86 -0.67 -0.63
N ARG A 55 -2.33 -1.87 -0.97
CA ARG A 55 -3.71 -2.26 -0.65
C ARG A 55 -3.81 -2.33 0.87
N PRO A 56 -4.67 -1.53 1.52
CA PRO A 56 -4.88 -1.69 2.94
C PRO A 56 -5.35 -3.12 3.19
N ALA A 57 -4.83 -3.79 4.22
CA ALA A 57 -5.16 -5.19 4.52
C ALA A 57 -6.68 -5.43 4.58
N SER A 58 -7.46 -4.41 4.95
CA SER A 58 -8.93 -4.42 4.92
C SER A 58 -9.53 -4.54 3.51
N ALA A 59 -8.91 -3.97 2.48
CA ALA A 59 -9.36 -4.09 1.09
C ALA A 59 -8.83 -5.37 0.39
N GLN A 60 -7.91 -6.09 1.02
CA GLN A 60 -7.42 -7.38 0.53
C GLN A 60 -8.37 -8.49 1.01
N ALA A 61 -8.74 -8.49 2.29
CA ALA A 61 -9.68 -9.45 2.88
C ALA A 61 -11.04 -9.50 2.14
N SER A 62 -11.64 -8.34 1.87
CA SER A 62 -12.95 -8.29 1.19
C SER A 62 -12.94 -8.73 -0.28
N ALA A 63 -11.78 -8.68 -0.94
CA ALA A 63 -11.65 -9.13 -2.33
C ALA A 63 -11.39 -10.63 -2.42
N ASP A 64 -10.64 -11.18 -1.45
CA ASP A 64 -10.39 -12.62 -1.36
C ASP A 64 -11.67 -13.36 -0.92
N GLU A 65 -12.48 -12.79 -0.02
CA GLU A 65 -13.82 -13.31 0.33
C GLU A 65 -14.81 -13.22 -0.84
N ALA A 66 -14.87 -12.08 -1.55
CA ALA A 66 -15.76 -11.93 -2.69
C ALA A 66 -15.46 -12.93 -3.82
N ASN A 67 -14.17 -13.23 -4.06
CA ASN A 67 -13.75 -14.21 -5.06
C ASN A 67 -14.00 -15.67 -4.61
N ALA A 68 -14.01 -15.94 -3.30
CA ALA A 68 -14.36 -17.25 -2.75
C ALA A 68 -15.86 -17.57 -2.89
N GLU A 69 -16.72 -16.56 -2.71
CA GLU A 69 -18.18 -16.69 -2.80
C GLU A 69 -18.69 -16.87 -4.25
N GLN A 70 -17.89 -16.47 -5.24
CA GLN A 70 -18.22 -16.57 -6.67
C GLN A 70 -17.78 -17.90 -7.29
N ARG A 71 -17.18 -18.79 -6.49
CA ARG A 71 -16.78 -20.11 -6.95
C ARG A 71 -18.02 -21.01 -6.99
N PRO A 72 -18.38 -21.61 -8.14
CA PRO A 72 -19.55 -22.47 -8.21
C PRO A 72 -19.38 -23.63 -7.21
N PRO A 73 -20.45 -24.03 -6.50
CA PRO A 73 -20.38 -25.18 -5.60
C PRO A 73 -19.91 -26.39 -6.40
N GLY A 74 -18.85 -27.05 -5.91
CA GLY A 74 -18.39 -28.30 -6.48
C GLY A 74 -19.51 -29.35 -6.47
N PRO A 75 -19.48 -30.34 -7.37
CA PRO A 75 -20.51 -31.36 -7.44
C PRO A 75 -20.67 -32.04 -6.07
N SER A 76 -21.92 -32.12 -5.60
CA SER A 76 -22.28 -32.73 -4.32
C SER A 76 -22.01 -34.25 -4.36
N PRO A 77 -21.39 -34.86 -3.35
CA PRO A 77 -21.03 -36.28 -3.35
C PRO A 77 -22.22 -37.24 -3.16
N ALA A 78 -23.46 -36.80 -3.40
CA ALA A 78 -24.67 -37.56 -3.09
C ALA A 78 -25.21 -38.43 -4.25
N ASP A 79 -24.58 -38.42 -5.43
CA ASP A 79 -25.07 -39.16 -6.61
C ASP A 79 -24.28 -40.44 -6.96
N GLU A 80 -23.42 -40.96 -6.07
CA GLU A 80 -22.59 -42.14 -6.38
C GLU A 80 -22.89 -43.41 -5.57
N THR A 81 -23.94 -43.45 -4.76
CA THR A 81 -24.25 -44.68 -4.01
C THR A 81 -25.68 -45.13 -4.20
N GLY A 82 -25.86 -46.10 -5.10
CA GLY A 82 -26.99 -47.02 -5.03
C GLY A 82 -27.42 -47.58 -6.37
N GLU A 83 -26.81 -48.70 -6.77
CA GLU A 83 -27.49 -49.93 -7.21
C GLU A 83 -26.63 -50.69 -8.24
N ARG A 84 -25.79 -51.58 -7.71
CA ARG A 84 -25.50 -52.86 -8.36
C ARG A 84 -25.62 -53.96 -7.31
N SER A 85 -26.83 -54.46 -7.17
CA SER A 85 -27.08 -55.78 -6.58
C SER A 85 -26.72 -56.88 -7.58
N PRO A 86 -26.26 -58.05 -7.11
CA PRO A 86 -25.95 -59.22 -7.94
C PRO A 86 -27.20 -59.95 -8.45
#